data_AF-A0A1J5AFW3-F1
#
_entry.id   AF-A0A1J5AFW3-F1
#
_cell.length_a   1.000
_cell.length_b   1.000
_cell.length_c   1.000
_cell.angle_alpha   90.00
_cell.angle_beta   90.00
_cell.angle_gamma   90.00
#
_symmetry.space_group_name_H-M   'P 1'
#
loop_
_entity.id
_entity.type
_entity.pdbx_description
1 polymer ?
#
loop_
_entity_poly.entity_id
_entity_poly.type
_entity_poly.pdbx_seq_one_letter_code
_entity_poly.pdbx_strand_id
1 'polypeptide(L)'
;MPHSDQAIASGHRSRLRQRFAADPAALSHVELLELILTFAVPRLDVAPQAGALFDRFGSPAGVLAASYSELLEIAGIGEQTALFL
;
A
#
# COMPACT_ATOMS: atom_id res chain seq x y z
N MET A 1 22.88 4.33 -19.58
CA MET A 1 22.62 4.57 -18.14
C MET A 1 21.13 4.58 -17.91
N PRO A 2 20.57 3.58 -17.21
CA PRO A 2 19.35 3.90 -16.46
C PRO A 2 19.20 3.18 -15.10
N HIS A 3 18.34 3.76 -14.25
CA HIS A 3 17.59 3.20 -13.11
C HIS A 3 18.19 3.29 -11.69
N SER A 4 18.27 4.51 -11.16
CA SER A 4 18.56 4.81 -9.74
C SER A 4 17.34 4.69 -8.80
N ASP A 5 16.15 4.33 -9.31
CA ASP A 5 14.90 4.38 -8.54
C ASP A 5 14.59 3.07 -7.77
N GLN A 6 15.11 1.95 -8.26
CA GLN A 6 14.78 0.60 -7.73
C GLN A 6 15.49 0.27 -6.40
N ALA A 7 16.62 0.93 -6.12
CA ALA A 7 17.38 0.72 -4.89
C ALA A 7 16.72 1.39 -3.66
N ILE A 8 16.00 2.50 -3.86
CA ILE A 8 15.35 3.25 -2.78
C ILE A 8 14.09 2.52 -2.29
N ALA A 9 13.30 1.96 -3.22
CA ALA A 9 12.07 1.22 -2.93
C ALA A 9 12.31 -0.02 -2.04
N SER A 10 13.43 -0.72 -2.25
CA SER A 10 13.83 -1.87 -1.42
C SER A 10 14.12 -1.46 0.03
N GLY A 11 14.72 -0.28 0.23
CA GLY A 11 14.95 0.29 1.55
C GLY A 11 13.67 0.79 2.23
N HIS A 12 12.76 1.40 1.47
CA HIS A 12 11.50 1.94 2.00
C HIS A 12 10.62 0.84 2.61
N ARG A 13 10.42 -0.26 1.88
CA ARG A 13 9.65 -1.42 2.35
C ARG A 13 10.23 -2.02 3.64
N SER A 14 11.55 -2.13 3.73
CA SER A 14 12.23 -2.62 4.93
C SER A 14 11.99 -1.68 6.12
N ARG A 15 12.08 -0.36 5.91
CA ARG A 15 11.83 0.65 6.95
C ARG A 15 10.38 0.63 7.45
N LEU A 16 9.39 0.49 6.58
CA LEU A 16 7.99 0.36 6.99
C LEU A 16 7.78 -0.86 7.89
N ARG A 17 8.33 -2.02 7.49
CA ARG A 17 8.24 -3.25 8.30
C ARG A 17 8.92 -3.10 9.65
N GLN A 18 10.11 -2.49 9.69
CA GLN A 18 10.83 -2.25 10.94
C GLN A 18 10.08 -1.29 11.87
N ARG A 19 9.51 -0.19 11.33
CA ARG A 19 8.71 0.76 12.11
C ARG A 19 7.46 0.10 12.69
N PHE A 20 6.72 -0.65 11.87
CA PHE A 20 5.54 -1.38 12.32
C PHE A 20 5.88 -2.42 13.41
N ALA A 21 6.98 -3.16 13.23
CA ALA A 21 7.42 -4.16 14.20
C ALA A 21 7.87 -3.54 15.54
N ALA A 22 8.38 -2.31 15.52
CA ALA A 22 8.75 -1.58 16.73
C ALA A 22 7.53 -0.98 17.43
N ASP A 23 6.64 -0.33 16.67
CA ASP A 23 5.39 0.23 17.16
C ASP A 23 4.38 0.35 15.99
N PRO A 24 3.30 -0.46 15.98
CA PRO A 24 2.25 -0.37 14.97
C PRO A 24 1.59 1.02 14.90
N ALA A 25 1.53 1.76 16.01
CA ALA A 25 0.93 3.10 16.05
C ALA A 25 1.85 4.19 15.47
N ALA A 26 3.13 3.88 15.20
CA ALA A 26 4.07 4.81 14.60
C ALA A 26 3.88 4.99 13.09
N LEU A 27 3.04 4.18 12.43
CA LEU A 27 2.65 4.37 11.04
C LEU A 27 1.41 5.25 10.94
N SER A 28 1.41 6.16 9.97
CA SER A 28 0.15 6.80 9.55
C SER A 28 -0.79 5.79 8.91
N HIS A 29 -2.08 6.13 8.82
CA HIS A 29 -3.08 5.29 8.14
C HIS A 29 -2.72 4.99 6.68
N VAL A 30 -2.11 5.95 5.97
CA VAL A 30 -1.63 5.77 4.60
C VAL A 30 -0.42 4.84 4.55
N GLU A 31 0.56 5.02 5.44
CA GLU A 31 1.73 4.14 5.54
C GLU A 31 1.34 2.70 5.93
N LEU A 32 0.29 2.53 6.73
CA LEU A 32 -0.26 1.22 7.05
C LEU A 32 -0.85 0.55 5.80
N LEU A 33 -1.63 1.28 5.01
CA LEU A 33 -2.13 0.79 3.72
C LEU A 33 -0.99 0.47 2.75
N GLU A 34 0.04 1.31 2.69
CA GLU A 34 1.22 1.07 1.88
C GLU A 34 1.92 -0.24 2.29
N LEU A 35 2.11 -0.45 3.60
CA LEU A 35 2.69 -1.67 4.14
C LEU A 35 1.88 -2.91 3.70
N ILE A 36 0.55 -2.87 3.85
CA ILE A 36 -0.37 -3.93 3.43
C ILE A 36 -0.19 -4.23 1.93
N LEU A 37 -0.23 -3.20 1.08
CA LEU A 37 -0.07 -3.34 -0.36
C LEU A 37 1.30 -3.92 -0.77
N THR A 38 2.36 -3.69 0.02
CA THR A 38 3.67 -4.28 -0.29
C THR A 38 3.69 -5.81 -0.26
N PHE A 39 2.71 -6.46 0.38
CA PHE A 39 2.54 -7.91 0.40
C PHE A 39 1.80 -8.43 -0.83
N ALA A 40 0.82 -7.68 -1.34
CA ALA A 40 0.10 -8.04 -2.56
C ALA A 40 0.86 -7.68 -3.84
N VAL A 41 1.65 -6.61 -3.83
CA VAL A 41 2.32 -6.07 -5.03
C VAL A 41 3.85 -6.16 -4.88
N PRO A 42 4.49 -7.19 -5.46
CA PRO A 42 5.93 -7.35 -5.40
C PRO A 42 6.63 -6.35 -6.33
N ARG A 43 7.70 -5.70 -5.83
CA ARG A 43 8.68 -4.93 -6.63
C ARG A 43 8.17 -3.66 -7.33
N LEU A 44 7.00 -3.15 -6.96
CA LEU A 44 6.49 -1.85 -7.40
C LEU A 44 6.35 -0.89 -6.21
N ASP A 45 6.38 0.41 -6.52
CA ASP A 45 5.95 1.47 -5.60
C ASP A 45 4.42 1.44 -5.48
N VAL A 46 3.94 1.37 -4.23
CA VAL A 46 2.51 1.28 -3.90
C VAL A 46 2.02 2.47 -3.07
N ALA A 47 2.89 3.46 -2.82
CA ALA A 47 2.51 4.68 -2.12
C ALA A 47 1.38 5.45 -2.85
N PRO A 48 1.38 5.59 -4.19
CA PRO A 48 0.28 6.24 -4.90
C PRO A 48 -1.07 5.55 -4.69
N GLN A 49 -1.09 4.21 -4.71
CA GLN A 49 -2.29 3.40 -4.55
C GLN A 49 -2.79 3.45 -3.09
N ALA A 50 -1.89 3.43 -2.11
CA ALA A 50 -2.23 3.62 -0.71
C ALA A 50 -2.91 4.98 -0.47
N GLY A 51 -2.36 6.05 -1.06
CA GLY A 51 -2.96 7.37 -1.04
C GLY A 51 -4.34 7.41 -1.70
N ALA A 52 -4.47 6.88 -2.92
CA ALA A 52 -5.74 6.84 -3.64
C ALA A 52 -6.84 6.06 -2.91
N LEU A 53 -6.48 4.93 -2.29
CA LEU A 53 -7.40 4.15 -1.44
C LEU A 53 -7.82 4.95 -0.21
N PHE A 54 -6.87 5.61 0.46
CA PHE A 54 -7.18 6.44 1.62
C PHE A 54 -8.06 7.64 1.26
N ASP A 55 -7.79 8.32 0.15
CA ASP A 55 -8.57 9.47 -0.30
C ASP A 55 -10.02 9.07 -0.66
N ARG A 56 -10.22 7.87 -1.21
CA ARG A 56 -11.56 7.36 -1.57
C ARG A 56 -12.33 6.82 -0.37
N PHE A 57 -11.70 6.06 0.51
CA PHE A 57 -12.38 5.29 1.56
C PHE A 57 -12.14 5.81 2.98
N GLY A 58 -11.28 6.81 3.14
CA GLY A 58 -11.05 7.60 4.36
C GLY A 58 -10.29 6.91 5.50
N SER A 59 -10.22 5.57 5.51
CA SER A 59 -9.53 4.82 6.56
C SER A 59 -9.14 3.41 6.09
N PRO A 60 -8.18 2.74 6.75
CA PRO A 60 -7.86 1.34 6.45
C PRO A 60 -9.06 0.41 6.63
N ALA A 61 -9.89 0.64 7.65
CA ALA A 61 -11.13 -0.11 7.84
C ALA A 61 -12.14 0.11 6.69
N GLY A 62 -12.22 1.34 6.18
CA GLY A 62 -13.05 1.66 5.01
C GLY A 62 -12.57 0.95 3.75
N VAL A 63 -11.25 0.84 3.55
CA VAL A 63 -10.67 0.08 2.43
C VAL A 63 -11.02 -1.41 2.51
N LEU A 64 -10.83 -2.03 3.68
CA LEU A 64 -11.12 -3.46 3.89
C LEU A 64 -12.63 -3.78 3.89
N ALA A 65 -13.49 -2.76 3.99
CA ALA A 65 -14.94 -2.90 3.89
C ALA A 65 -15.46 -2.59 2.47
N ALA A 66 -14.64 -2.06 1.58
CA ALA A 66 -15.02 -1.72 0.23
C ALA A 66 -15.36 -2.98 -0.57
N SER A 67 -16.30 -2.87 -1.52
CA SER A 67 -16.59 -4.00 -2.41
C SER A 67 -15.45 -4.24 -3.39
N TYR A 68 -15.32 -5.50 -3.83
CA TYR A 68 -14.36 -5.88 -4.86
C TYR A 68 -14.42 -4.99 -6.12
N SER A 69 -15.63 -4.64 -6.57
CA SER A 69 -15.84 -3.74 -7.71
C SER A 69 -15.32 -2.33 -7.46
N GLU A 70 -15.52 -1.77 -6.27
CA GLU A 70 -15.03 -0.42 -5.93
C GLU A 70 -13.50 -0.38 -5.85
N LEU A 71 -12.87 -1.44 -5.35
CA LEU A 71 -11.41 -1.54 -5.29
C LEU A 71 -10.79 -1.56 -6.69
N LEU A 72 -11.41 -2.26 -7.64
CA LEU A 72 -10.95 -2.32 -9.04
C LEU A 72 -11.06 -0.98 -9.80
N GLU A 73 -11.84 -0.02 -9.29
CA GLU A 73 -11.90 1.31 -9.89
C GLU A 73 -10.67 2.17 -9.54
N ILE A 74 -9.85 1.76 -8.56
CA ILE A 74 -8.62 2.47 -8.21
C ILE A 74 -7.53 2.11 -9.23
N ALA A 75 -6.97 3.14 -9.88
CA ALA A 75 -5.89 2.98 -10.82
C ALA A 75 -4.69 2.26 -10.20
N GLY A 76 -4.28 1.15 -10.81
CA GLY A 76 -3.15 0.32 -10.33
C GLY A 76 -3.53 -0.73 -9.29
N ILE A 77 -4.79 -0.83 -8.88
CA ILE A 77 -5.31 -1.97 -8.11
C ILE A 77 -5.84 -3.02 -9.09
N GLY A 78 -5.11 -4.13 -9.20
CA GLY A 78 -5.54 -5.29 -10.00
C GLY A 78 -6.35 -6.28 -9.19
N GLU A 79 -6.92 -7.28 -9.87
CA GLU A 79 -7.79 -8.31 -9.28
C GLU A 79 -7.19 -8.99 -8.04
N GLN A 80 -5.90 -9.33 -8.08
CA GLN A 80 -5.23 -10.00 -6.97
C GLN A 80 -5.06 -9.09 -5.75
N THR A 81 -4.81 -7.80 -5.98
CA THR A 81 -4.72 -6.80 -4.90
C THR A 81 -6.10 -6.53 -4.33
N ALA A 82 -7.13 -6.42 -5.17
CA ALA A 82 -8.51 -6.25 -4.74
C ALA A 82 -9.08 -7.47 -4.00
N LEU A 83 -8.61 -8.69 -4.29
CA LEU A 83 -8.96 -9.90 -3.53
C LEU A 83 -8.25 -9.99 -2.17
N PHE A 84 -7.09 -9.35 -2.04
CA PHE A 84 -6.28 -9.39 -0.83
C PHE A 84 -6.73 -8.37 0.23
N LEU A 85 -7.21 -7.21 -0.24
CA LEU A 85 -7.83 -6.16 0.58
C LEU A 85 -9.25 -6.58 0.97
#